data_AF-A0A2N1F908-F1
#
_entry.id   AF-A0A2N1F908-F1
#
_cell.length_a   1.000
_cell.length_b   1.000
_cell.length_c   1.000
_cell.angle_alpha   90.00
_cell.angle_beta   90.00
_cell.angle_gamma   90.00
#
_symmetry.space_group_name_H-M   'P 1'
#
loop_
_entity.id
_entity.type
_entity.pdbx_description
1 polymer ?
#
loop_
_entity_poly.entity_id
_entity_poly.type
_entity_poly.pdbx_seq_one_letter_code
_entity_poly.pdbx_strand_id
1 'polypeptide(L)'
;MVQEKFEKLLIDLRLTPDEFSKIIGVGKSSIYKILRGDTKKITRLLAKKINSKFDKYSIDDLLSFNFDSQPKEKELIYKNENEKVSFSVNEIIDIVLENEELFMSKKSFSNLIEIKVSKRIAEITSSKEKLEEYLKS
;
A
#
# COMPACT_ATOMS: atom_id res chain seq x y z
N MET A 1 -2.65 16.92 -3.84
CA MET A 1 -3.21 17.46 -2.58
C MET A 1 -4.48 16.72 -2.16
N VAL A 2 -4.79 16.66 -0.85
CA VAL A 2 -5.99 15.98 -0.30
C VAL A 2 -7.27 16.45 -0.99
N GLN A 3 -7.40 17.76 -1.22
CA GLN A 3 -8.53 18.38 -1.90
C GLN A 3 -8.80 17.73 -3.26
N GLU A 4 -7.82 17.69 -4.15
CA GLU A 4 -7.94 17.15 -5.52
C GLU A 4 -8.31 15.67 -5.51
N LYS A 5 -7.71 14.89 -4.59
CA LYS A 5 -8.04 13.46 -4.44
C LYS A 5 -9.49 13.27 -3.96
N PHE A 6 -9.96 14.15 -3.08
CA PHE A 6 -11.33 14.13 -2.59
C PHE A 6 -12.34 14.58 -3.67
N GLU A 7 -12.00 15.59 -4.47
CA GLU A 7 -12.80 16.00 -5.63
C GLU A 7 -12.95 14.86 -6.64
N LYS A 8 -11.87 14.16 -6.96
CA LYS A 8 -11.91 12.95 -7.81
C LYS A 8 -12.84 11.88 -7.24
N LEU A 9 -12.79 11.63 -5.94
CA LEU A 9 -13.69 10.69 -5.28
C LEU A 9 -15.18 11.08 -5.45
N LEU A 10 -15.52 12.37 -5.37
CA LEU A 10 -16.89 12.83 -5.61
C LEU A 10 -17.32 12.66 -7.08
N ILE A 11 -16.41 12.93 -8.02
CA ILE A 11 -16.63 12.73 -9.45
C ILE A 11 -16.84 11.24 -9.77
N ASP A 12 -16.01 10.36 -9.24
CA ASP A 12 -16.10 8.90 -9.43
C ASP A 12 -17.41 8.33 -8.89
N LEU A 13 -17.94 8.92 -7.82
CA LEU A 13 -19.23 8.56 -7.24
C LEU A 13 -20.41 9.24 -7.93
N ARG A 14 -20.17 10.23 -8.79
CA ARG A 14 -21.19 11.08 -9.44
C ARG A 14 -22.12 11.74 -8.41
N LEU A 15 -21.56 12.22 -7.31
CA LEU A 15 -22.30 12.86 -6.22
C LEU A 15 -21.87 14.31 -6.04
N THR A 16 -22.85 15.17 -5.75
CA THR A 16 -22.57 16.50 -5.21
C THR A 16 -22.04 16.41 -3.76
N PRO A 17 -21.28 17.40 -3.27
CA PRO A 17 -20.82 17.44 -1.87
C PRO A 17 -21.98 17.30 -0.86
N ASP A 18 -23.13 17.88 -1.20
CA ASP A 18 -24.33 17.86 -0.38
C ASP A 18 -24.94 16.45 -0.29
N GLU A 19 -25.09 15.75 -1.41
CA GLU A 19 -25.58 14.36 -1.44
C GLU A 19 -24.61 13.42 -0.73
N PHE A 20 -23.32 13.56 -1.00
CA PHE A 20 -22.27 12.79 -0.35
C PHE A 20 -22.34 12.94 1.17
N SER A 21 -22.44 14.18 1.66
CA SER A 21 -22.54 14.48 3.10
C SER A 21 -23.72 13.77 3.80
N LYS A 22 -24.87 13.70 3.11
CA LYS A 22 -26.07 13.02 3.62
C LYS A 22 -25.88 11.51 3.67
N ILE A 23 -25.30 10.93 2.60
CA ILE A 23 -25.09 9.48 2.49
C ILE A 23 -24.17 8.98 3.61
N ILE A 24 -23.05 9.67 3.85
CA ILE A 24 -22.06 9.26 4.86
C ILE A 24 -22.39 9.75 6.28
N GLY A 25 -23.45 10.55 6.44
CA GLY A 25 -23.88 11.10 7.74
C GLY A 25 -22.84 12.04 8.37
N VAL A 26 -22.35 13.00 7.58
CA VAL A 26 -21.39 14.04 8.02
C VAL A 26 -21.94 15.42 7.66
N GLY A 27 -21.69 16.42 8.50
CA GLY A 27 -22.13 17.79 8.23
C GLY A 27 -21.50 18.35 6.95
N LYS A 28 -22.30 19.03 6.11
CA LYS A 28 -21.85 19.67 4.86
C LYS A 28 -20.59 20.51 5.03
N SER A 29 -20.51 21.27 6.13
CA SER A 29 -19.35 22.11 6.46
C SER A 29 -18.03 21.33 6.48
N SER A 30 -18.02 20.10 6.96
CA SER A 30 -16.82 19.26 6.98
C SER A 30 -16.36 18.87 5.57
N ILE A 31 -17.29 18.62 4.65
CA ILE A 31 -16.97 18.30 3.25
C ILE A 31 -16.39 19.52 2.55
N TYR A 32 -17.06 20.67 2.66
CA TYR A 32 -16.58 21.91 2.04
C TYR A 32 -15.23 22.38 2.61
N LYS A 33 -14.93 22.14 3.89
CA LYS A 33 -13.60 22.40 4.46
C LYS A 33 -12.49 21.57 3.79
N ILE A 34 -12.78 20.36 3.33
CA ILE A 34 -11.82 19.54 2.58
C ILE A 34 -11.66 20.11 1.17
N LEU A 35 -12.79 20.42 0.51
CA LEU A 35 -12.83 20.95 -0.85
C LEU A 35 -12.21 22.35 -0.99
N ARG A 36 -12.17 23.15 0.07
CA ARG A 36 -11.48 24.45 0.08
C ARG A 36 -10.01 24.36 0.50
N GLY A 37 -9.55 23.17 0.90
CA GLY A 37 -8.20 23.00 1.46
C GLY A 37 -8.04 23.49 2.91
N ASP A 38 -9.12 23.90 3.59
CA ASP A 38 -9.09 24.30 5.01
C ASP A 38 -8.66 23.13 5.92
N THR A 39 -8.93 21.90 5.49
CA THR A 39 -8.56 20.67 6.20
C THR A 39 -7.38 19.98 5.54
N LYS A 40 -6.30 19.80 6.31
CA LYS A 40 -5.07 19.17 5.82
C LYS A 40 -5.14 17.64 5.71
N LYS A 41 -6.13 16.99 6.33
CA LYS A 41 -6.19 15.51 6.45
C LYS A 41 -7.61 14.93 6.56
N ILE A 42 -7.86 13.81 5.88
CA ILE A 42 -8.95 12.86 6.13
C ILE A 42 -8.64 12.07 7.40
N THR A 43 -9.56 12.09 8.35
CA THR A 43 -9.45 11.32 9.59
C THR A 43 -9.90 9.88 9.39
N ARG A 44 -9.40 8.96 10.24
CA ARG A 44 -9.83 7.55 10.23
C ARG A 44 -11.34 7.40 10.47
N LEU A 45 -11.96 8.28 11.25
CA LEU A 45 -13.40 8.28 11.46
C LEU A 45 -14.16 8.61 10.17
N LEU A 46 -13.71 9.64 9.43
CA LEU A 46 -14.30 9.99 8.15
C LEU A 46 -14.10 8.84 7.14
N ALA A 47 -12.90 8.26 7.07
CA ALA A 47 -12.63 7.12 6.21
C ALA A 47 -13.55 5.92 6.50
N LYS A 48 -13.79 5.59 7.78
CA LYS A 48 -14.75 4.55 8.18
C LYS A 48 -16.19 4.84 7.72
N LYS A 49 -16.63 6.10 7.81
CA LYS A 49 -17.98 6.51 7.37
C LYS A 49 -18.15 6.45 5.85
N ILE A 50 -17.09 6.73 5.10
CA ILE A 50 -17.09 6.61 3.64
C ILE A 50 -17.09 5.13 3.26
N ASN A 51 -16.18 4.34 3.83
CA ASN A 51 -16.08 2.91 3.57
C ASN A 51 -17.40 2.18 3.86
N SER A 52 -18.10 2.50 4.96
CA SER A 52 -19.38 1.84 5.30
C SER A 52 -20.55 2.12 4.35
N LYS A 53 -20.39 3.07 3.43
CA LYS A 53 -21.37 3.37 2.37
C LYS A 53 -20.86 3.05 0.98
N PHE A 54 -19.55 2.94 0.83
CA PHE A 54 -18.85 2.74 -0.44
C PHE A 54 -17.71 1.75 -0.22
N ASP A 55 -18.05 0.46 -0.14
CA ASP A 55 -17.11 -0.62 0.20
C ASP A 55 -15.92 -0.71 -0.78
N LYS A 56 -16.07 -0.17 -2.00
CA LYS A 56 -14.99 -0.09 -3.00
C LYS A 56 -13.79 0.76 -2.56
N TYR A 57 -13.95 1.63 -1.57
CA TYR A 57 -12.86 2.44 -1.02
C TYR A 57 -12.43 1.88 0.33
N SER A 58 -11.25 1.28 0.39
CA SER A 58 -10.71 0.81 1.67
C SER A 58 -10.35 1.99 2.59
N ILE A 59 -10.31 1.74 3.90
CA ILE A 59 -9.90 2.76 4.87
C ILE A 59 -8.48 3.26 4.59
N ASP A 60 -7.57 2.37 4.20
CA ASP A 60 -6.17 2.71 3.93
C ASP A 60 -6.03 3.52 2.64
N ASP A 61 -6.81 3.22 1.59
CA ASP A 61 -6.86 4.03 0.38
C ASP A 61 -7.32 5.46 0.66
N LEU A 62 -8.36 5.62 1.48
CA LEU A 62 -8.86 6.94 1.86
C LEU A 62 -7.86 7.70 2.74
N LEU A 63 -7.17 7.01 3.65
CA LEU A 63 -6.10 7.62 4.45
C LEU A 63 -4.88 7.98 3.59
N SER A 64 -4.67 7.29 2.47
CA SER A 64 -3.59 7.62 1.52
C SER A 64 -3.77 9.00 0.89
N PHE A 65 -4.97 9.58 0.94
CA PHE A 65 -5.24 10.91 0.38
C PHE A 65 -4.44 11.99 1.11
N ASN A 66 -4.10 11.75 2.38
CA ASN A 66 -3.31 12.64 3.24
C ASN A 66 -1.86 12.81 2.83
N PHE A 67 -1.38 11.97 1.92
CA PHE A 67 -0.01 12.01 1.43
C PHE A 67 -0.04 12.50 -0.02
N ASP A 68 0.80 13.48 -0.36
CA ASP A 68 0.83 14.03 -1.73
C ASP A 68 1.47 13.06 -2.74
N SER A 69 2.30 12.15 -2.24
CA SER A 69 2.72 10.96 -2.96
C SER A 69 1.59 9.94 -2.93
N GLN A 70 1.33 9.25 -4.04
CA GLN A 70 0.74 7.91 -4.02
C GLN A 70 1.37 7.08 -2.89
N PRO A 71 0.72 6.03 -2.36
CA PRO A 71 1.45 5.08 -1.52
C PRO A 71 2.68 4.70 -2.33
N LYS A 72 3.84 5.22 -1.93
CA LYS A 72 5.08 4.76 -2.49
C LYS A 72 5.06 3.30 -2.08
N GLU A 73 4.91 2.39 -3.05
CA GLU A 73 5.68 1.16 -2.97
C GLU A 73 7.02 1.58 -2.37
N LYS A 74 7.44 0.95 -1.27
CA LYS A 74 8.66 1.36 -0.57
C LYS A 74 9.82 1.27 -1.54
N GLU A 75 10.07 2.34 -2.29
CA GLU A 75 11.21 2.53 -3.16
C GLU A 75 12.38 2.64 -2.20
N LEU A 76 13.11 1.54 -2.06
CA LEU A 76 14.43 1.53 -1.46
C LEU A 76 15.34 2.30 -2.42
N ILE A 77 15.37 3.63 -2.29
CA ILE A 77 16.27 4.48 -3.07
C ILE A 77 17.68 4.25 -2.55
N TYR A 78 18.45 3.40 -3.24
CA TYR A 78 19.89 3.33 -3.10
C TYR A 78 20.51 4.51 -3.84
N LYS A 79 21.14 5.43 -3.09
CA LYS A 79 21.95 6.51 -3.66
C LYS A 79 23.27 5.92 -4.17
N ASN A 80 23.39 5.70 -5.47
CA ASN A 80 24.67 5.65 -6.15
C ASN A 80 24.85 6.99 -6.87
N GLU A 81 25.99 7.65 -6.69
CA GLU A 81 26.12 9.11 -6.79
C GLU A 81 25.95 9.73 -8.18
N ASN A 82 25.72 8.97 -9.26
CA ASN A 82 25.63 9.56 -10.60
C ASN A 82 24.46 9.14 -11.50
N GLU A 83 23.62 8.17 -11.11
CA GLU A 83 22.43 7.82 -11.90
C GLU A 83 21.29 7.42 -10.97
N LYS A 84 20.14 8.09 -11.07
CA LYS A 84 18.90 7.68 -10.40
C LYS A 84 18.36 6.46 -11.11
N VAL A 85 18.87 5.28 -10.77
CA VAL A 85 18.29 4.02 -11.22
C VAL A 85 17.18 3.66 -10.25
N SER A 86 15.92 3.77 -10.68
CA SER A 86 14.77 3.25 -9.93
C SER A 86 14.56 1.80 -10.33
N PHE A 87 14.56 0.89 -9.35
CA PHE A 87 14.16 -0.49 -9.55
C PHE A 87 12.81 -0.72 -8.86
N SER A 88 11.87 -1.31 -9.57
CA SER A 88 10.65 -1.88 -9.02
C SER A 88 10.97 -3.12 -8.17
N VAL A 89 10.01 -3.55 -7.34
CA VAL A 89 10.18 -4.75 -6.50
C VAL A 89 10.46 -5.99 -7.34
N ASN A 90 9.81 -6.13 -8.50
CA ASN A 90 10.02 -7.27 -9.39
C ASN A 90 11.43 -7.24 -9.98
N GLU A 91 11.90 -6.09 -10.44
CA GLU A 91 13.28 -5.95 -10.96
C GLU A 91 14.33 -6.27 -9.92
N ILE A 92 14.10 -5.90 -8.65
CA ILE A 92 15.00 -6.29 -7.55
C ILE A 92 14.99 -7.80 -7.33
N ILE A 93 13.81 -8.43 -7.38
CA ILE A 93 13.69 -9.90 -7.26
C ILE A 93 14.45 -10.58 -8.39
N ASP A 94 14.27 -10.13 -9.63
CA ASP A 94 14.95 -10.69 -10.80
C ASP A 94 16.47 -10.54 -10.66
N ILE A 95 16.98 -9.37 -10.26
CA ILE A 95 18.40 -9.14 -10.01
C ILE A 95 18.96 -10.09 -8.94
N VAL A 96 18.20 -10.33 -7.87
CA VAL A 96 18.61 -11.25 -6.80
C VAL A 96 18.65 -12.69 -7.30
N LEU A 97 17.65 -13.13 -8.06
CA LEU A 97 17.60 -14.48 -8.63
C LEU A 97 18.72 -14.71 -9.65
N GLU A 98 18.99 -13.73 -10.51
CA GLU A 98 20.08 -13.78 -11.50
C GLU A 98 21.48 -13.80 -10.85
N ASN A 99 21.60 -13.32 -9.60
CA ASN A 99 22.87 -13.19 -8.89
C ASN A 99 22.86 -13.91 -7.53
N GLU A 100 22.11 -15.01 -7.42
CA GLU A 100 21.82 -15.71 -6.16
C GLU A 100 23.08 -16.02 -5.34
N GLU A 101 24.12 -16.60 -5.96
CA GLU A 101 25.38 -16.96 -5.29
C GLU A 101 26.06 -15.75 -4.64
N LEU A 102 26.04 -14.60 -5.32
CA LEU A 102 26.63 -13.35 -4.82
C LEU A 102 25.87 -12.83 -3.61
N PHE A 103 24.53 -12.87 -3.63
CA PHE A 103 23.70 -12.46 -2.49
C PHE A 103 23.85 -13.40 -1.30
N MET A 104 23.90 -14.71 -1.54
CA MET A 104 24.10 -15.73 -0.48
C MET A 104 25.49 -15.66 0.14
N SER A 105 26.51 -15.19 -0.59
CA SER A 105 27.86 -14.94 -0.05
C SER A 105 27.91 -13.82 1.01
N LYS A 106 26.90 -12.95 1.06
CA LYS A 106 26.82 -11.84 2.02
C LYS A 106 25.99 -12.26 3.24
N LYS A 107 26.67 -12.46 4.37
CA LYS A 107 26.11 -12.92 5.67
C LYS A 107 24.85 -12.18 6.15
N SER A 108 24.71 -10.89 5.81
CA SER A 108 23.53 -10.08 6.16
C SER A 108 22.27 -10.49 5.40
N PHE A 109 22.42 -10.94 4.15
CA PHE A 109 21.32 -11.42 3.31
C PHE A 109 21.04 -12.90 3.57
N SER A 110 22.07 -13.73 3.80
CA SER A 110 21.90 -15.14 4.14
C SER A 110 21.00 -15.32 5.37
N ASN A 111 21.25 -14.58 6.45
CA ASN A 111 20.42 -14.64 7.66
C ASN A 111 18.96 -14.23 7.42
N LEU A 112 18.73 -13.26 6.53
CA LEU A 112 17.39 -12.71 6.26
C LEU A 112 16.57 -13.66 5.40
N ILE A 113 17.23 -14.28 4.41
CA ILE A 113 16.67 -15.36 3.59
C ILE A 113 16.42 -16.58 4.46
N GLU A 114 17.38 -17.03 5.26
CA GLU A 114 17.23 -18.17 6.17
C GLU A 114 16.07 -17.98 7.14
N ILE A 115 15.91 -16.81 7.77
CA ILE A 115 14.80 -16.59 8.73
C ILE A 115 13.44 -16.58 8.02
N LYS A 116 13.31 -15.95 6.85
CA LYS A 116 12.02 -15.88 6.13
C LYS A 116 11.66 -17.22 5.49
N VAL A 117 12.64 -17.88 4.86
CA VAL A 117 12.48 -19.22 4.29
C VAL A 117 12.19 -20.23 5.39
N SER A 118 12.89 -20.19 6.53
CA SER A 118 12.61 -21.07 7.67
C SER A 118 11.22 -20.83 8.27
N LYS A 119 10.75 -19.58 8.37
CA LYS A 119 9.38 -19.28 8.79
C LYS A 119 8.36 -19.85 7.80
N ARG A 120 8.62 -19.70 6.50
CA ARG A 120 7.70 -20.17 5.47
C ARG A 120 7.69 -21.69 5.35
N ILE A 121 8.85 -22.33 5.48
CA ILE A 121 8.99 -23.78 5.62
C ILE A 121 8.22 -24.22 6.87
N ALA A 122 8.45 -23.65 8.05
CA ALA A 122 7.73 -24.02 9.27
C ALA A 122 6.20 -23.89 9.15
N GLU A 123 5.70 -22.87 8.43
CA GLU A 123 4.28 -22.70 8.13
C GLU A 123 3.73 -23.82 7.21
N ILE A 124 4.52 -24.23 6.22
CA ILE A 124 4.14 -25.25 5.22
C ILE A 124 4.35 -26.68 5.78
N THR A 125 5.43 -26.93 6.52
CA THR A 125 5.87 -28.22 7.05
C THR A 125 5.19 -28.61 8.36
N SER A 126 4.01 -28.07 8.66
CA SER A 126 3.20 -28.52 9.80
C SER A 126 2.91 -30.04 9.75
N SER A 127 3.09 -30.68 8.59
CA SER A 127 3.39 -32.12 8.47
C SER A 127 4.28 -32.41 7.24
N LYS A 128 4.88 -33.61 7.21
CA LYS A 128 5.73 -34.07 6.10
C LYS A 128 4.96 -34.14 4.78
N GLU A 129 3.68 -34.54 4.80
CA GLU A 129 2.86 -34.67 3.59
C GLU A 129 2.64 -33.31 2.89
N LYS A 130 2.42 -32.24 3.66
CA LYS A 130 2.21 -30.89 3.10
C LYS A 130 3.44 -30.31 2.42
N LEU A 131 4.63 -30.67 2.90
CA LEU A 131 5.89 -30.28 2.27
C LEU A 131 6.06 -30.98 0.91
N GLU A 132 5.77 -32.28 0.85
CA GLU A 132 5.87 -33.06 -0.37
C GLU A 132 4.85 -32.62 -1.44
N GLU A 133 3.67 -32.14 -1.04
CA GLU A 133 2.68 -31.57 -1.95
C GLU A 133 3.18 -30.27 -2.59
N TYR A 134 3.74 -29.35 -1.78
CA TYR A 134 4.27 -28.08 -2.27
C TYR A 134 5.48 -28.22 -3.20
N LEU A 135 6.35 -29.20 -2.96
CA LEU A 135 7.53 -29.44 -3.81
C LEU A 135 7.20 -30.08 -5.16
N LYS A 136 5.97 -30.58 -5.35
CA LYS A 136 5.51 -31.21 -6.60
C LYS A 136 4.68 -30.28 -7.49
N SER A 137 4.24 -29.14 -6.98
CA SER A 137 3.50 -28.09 -7.68
C SER A 137 4.40 -26.98 -8.19
#